data_AF-A0A7J8I6N7-F1
#
_entry.id   AF-A0A7J8I6N7-F1
#
_cell.length_a   1.000
_cell.length_b   1.000
_cell.length_c   1.000
_cell.angle_alpha   90.00
_cell.angle_beta   90.00
_cell.angle_gamma   90.00
#
_symmetry.space_group_name_H-M   'P 1'
#
loop_
_entity.id
_entity.type
_entity.pdbx_description
1 polymer ?
#
loop_
_entity_poly.entity_id
_entity_poly.type
_entity_poly.pdbx_seq_one_letter_code
_entity_poly.pdbx_strand_id
1 'polypeptide(L)'
;MFNPKGHKVPCVGLSIGVERIFSILEQRMKTFGEKIRTTETQVFVATPQKNFLRERLKLIAELWDAGIKAELLYKNNPKLLTQLHYCENMGIPLVVIIGEQELKEGVIKLRSVASREEVAIKRENLVAEIQKRLFES
;
A
#
# COMPACT_ATOMS: atom_id res chain seq x y z
N MET A 1 -9.87 41.58 18.01
CA MET A 1 -10.78 42.56 18.63
C MET A 1 -11.62 43.17 17.52
N PHE A 2 -12.95 43.22 17.66
CA PHE A 2 -13.84 43.82 16.67
C PHE A 2 -13.52 45.32 16.48
N ASN A 3 -13.90 45.92 15.35
CA ASN A 3 -13.56 47.31 15.02
C ASN A 3 -13.99 48.28 16.16
N PRO A 4 -13.04 48.97 16.82
CA PRO A 4 -13.35 49.84 17.97
C PRO A 4 -14.16 51.08 17.60
N LYS A 5 -14.23 51.46 16.32
CA LYS A 5 -15.07 52.56 15.81
C LYS A 5 -16.49 52.10 15.38
N GLY A 6 -16.81 50.81 15.55
CA GLY A 6 -18.18 50.30 15.36
C GLY A 6 -18.65 50.22 13.90
N HIS A 7 -17.75 50.31 12.90
CA HIS A 7 -18.17 50.14 11.51
C HIS A 7 -18.61 48.70 11.28
N LYS A 8 -19.82 48.53 10.75
CA LYS A 8 -20.38 47.22 10.42
C LYS A 8 -19.72 46.69 9.14
N VAL A 9 -19.25 45.45 9.17
CA VAL A 9 -18.77 44.72 7.99
C VAL A 9 -19.88 43.75 7.58
N PRO A 10 -20.47 43.89 6.37
CA PRO A 10 -21.43 42.92 5.88
C PRO A 10 -20.72 41.58 5.62
N CYS A 11 -21.21 40.51 6.24
CA CYS A 11 -20.65 39.17 6.12
C CYS A 11 -21.75 38.17 5.73
N VAL A 12 -21.40 37.22 4.86
CA VAL A 12 -22.16 36.00 4.59
C VAL A 12 -21.19 34.83 4.61
N GLY A 13 -21.65 33.67 5.09
CA GLY A 13 -20.85 32.47 5.15
C GLY A 13 -21.72 31.24 5.35
N LEU A 14 -21.13 30.07 5.10
CA LEU A 14 -21.73 28.78 5.40
C LEU A 14 -20.78 27.99 6.27
N SER A 15 -21.33 27.07 7.06
CA SER A 15 -20.56 26.12 7.85
C SER A 15 -21.10 24.72 7.60
N ILE A 16 -20.19 23.76 7.37
CA ILE A 16 -20.51 22.36 7.18
C ILE A 16 -20.01 21.59 8.40
N GLY A 17 -20.93 20.92 9.10
CA GLY A 17 -20.60 20.07 10.24
C GLY A 17 -19.99 18.74 9.80
N VAL A 18 -18.68 18.71 9.58
CA VAL A 18 -17.94 17.52 9.13
C VAL A 18 -18.06 16.33 10.07
N GLU A 19 -18.24 16.56 11.37
CA GLU A 19 -18.41 15.51 12.38
C GLU A 19 -19.59 14.59 12.07
N ARG A 20 -20.75 15.17 11.71
CA ARG A 20 -21.93 14.40 11.32
C ARG A 20 -21.71 13.65 10.01
N ILE A 21 -20.98 14.25 9.07
CA ILE A 21 -20.66 13.62 7.79
C ILE A 21 -19.79 12.38 8.01
N PHE A 22 -18.76 12.47 8.87
CA PHE A 22 -17.90 11.34 9.20
C PHE A 22 -18.69 10.20 9.86
N SER A 23 -19.56 10.47 10.82
CA SER A 23 -20.37 9.42 11.46
C SER A 23 -21.25 8.66 10.46
N ILE A 24 -21.90 9.39 9.54
CA ILE A 24 -22.76 8.78 8.50
C ILE A 24 -21.92 7.95 7.52
N LEU A 25 -20.77 8.48 7.08
CA LEU A 25 -19.87 7.77 6.17
C LEU A 25 -19.31 6.50 6.81
N GLU A 26 -18.86 6.57 8.07
CA GLU A 26 -18.32 5.42 8.79
C GLU A 26 -19.38 4.32 8.96
N GLN A 27 -20.61 4.69 9.35
CA GLN A 27 -21.72 3.73 9.44
C GLN A 27 -22.02 3.09 8.08
N ARG A 28 -22.08 3.90 7.02
CA ARG A 28 -22.31 3.41 5.67
C ARG A 28 -21.26 2.40 5.25
N MET A 29 -19.97 2.72 5.41
CA MET A 29 -18.87 1.81 5.05
C MET A 29 -18.94 0.48 5.85
N LYS A 30 -19.29 0.54 7.15
CA LYS A 30 -19.53 -0.68 7.95
C LYS A 30 -20.67 -1.53 7.42
N THR A 31 -21.75 -0.93 6.91
CA THR A 31 -22.88 -1.65 6.31
C THR A 31 -22.53 -2.33 4.99
N PHE A 32 -21.72 -1.69 4.14
CA PHE A 32 -21.29 -2.27 2.85
C PHE A 32 -20.19 -3.33 3.00
N GLY A 33 -19.60 -3.49 4.18
CA GLY A 33 -18.55 -4.48 4.44
C GLY A 33 -17.21 -4.15 3.79
N GLU A 34 -17.04 -2.91 3.30
CA GLU A 34 -15.78 -2.46 2.72
C GLU A 34 -14.75 -2.26 3.83
N LYS A 35 -13.64 -2.99 3.74
CA LYS A 35 -12.53 -2.87 4.67
C LYS A 35 -11.77 -1.58 4.38
N ILE A 36 -11.93 -0.60 5.26
CA ILE A 36 -11.21 0.68 5.16
C ILE A 36 -9.72 0.40 5.39
N ARG A 37 -8.91 0.71 4.38
CA ARG A 37 -7.47 0.62 4.48
C ARG A 37 -6.94 1.80 5.29
N THR A 38 -6.11 1.51 6.28
CA THR A 38 -5.42 2.53 7.09
C THR A 38 -4.07 2.94 6.51
N THR A 39 -3.61 2.22 5.48
CA THR A 39 -2.31 2.44 4.82
C THR A 39 -2.48 2.47 3.31
N GLU A 40 -1.63 3.23 2.66
CA GLU A 40 -1.58 3.37 1.20
C GLU A 40 -0.51 2.46 0.57
N THR A 41 -0.06 1.44 1.30
CA THR A 41 0.97 0.50 0.84
C THR A 41 0.50 -0.22 -0.42
N GLN A 42 1.22 -0.06 -1.52
CA GLN A 42 0.89 -0.62 -2.81
C GLN A 42 1.48 -2.02 -2.98
N VAL A 43 2.70 -2.23 -2.47
CA VAL A 43 3.47 -3.45 -2.71
C VAL A 43 4.11 -3.95 -1.43
N PHE A 44 4.07 -5.25 -1.21
CA PHE A 44 4.76 -5.89 -0.11
C PHE A 44 5.91 -6.78 -0.62
N VAL A 45 7.11 -6.59 -0.09
CA VAL A 45 8.29 -7.40 -0.45
C VAL A 45 8.40 -8.60 0.49
N ALA A 46 8.18 -9.79 -0.07
CA ALA A 46 8.20 -11.07 0.62
C ALA A 46 9.35 -11.98 0.16
N THR A 47 9.70 -12.93 1.02
CA THR A 47 10.61 -14.03 0.67
C THR A 47 10.17 -15.33 1.37
N PRO A 48 10.23 -16.50 0.70
CA PRO A 48 10.02 -17.79 1.34
C PRO A 48 11.28 -18.34 2.02
N GLN A 49 12.46 -17.76 1.74
CA GLN A 49 13.75 -18.32 2.08
C GLN A 49 14.43 -17.57 3.23
N LYS A 50 15.43 -18.24 3.84
CA LYS A 50 16.23 -17.66 4.92
C LYS A 50 17.40 -16.86 4.35
N ASN A 51 17.87 -15.86 5.10
CA ASN A 51 19.01 -14.99 4.76
C ASN A 51 18.80 -14.03 3.58
N PHE A 52 17.56 -13.82 3.14
CA PHE A 52 17.21 -12.87 2.06
C PHE A 52 16.95 -11.44 2.54
N LEU A 53 17.30 -11.09 3.78
CA LEU A 53 17.04 -9.75 4.30
C LEU A 53 17.73 -8.66 3.47
N ARG A 54 19.01 -8.84 3.12
CA ARG A 54 19.77 -7.85 2.34
C ARG A 54 19.15 -7.60 0.97
N GLU A 55 18.74 -8.65 0.28
CA GLU A 55 18.09 -8.54 -1.04
C GLU A 55 16.73 -7.85 -0.95
N ARG A 56 15.94 -8.14 0.09
CA ARG A 56 14.67 -7.43 0.33
C ARG A 56 14.88 -5.95 0.63
N LEU A 57 15.89 -5.62 1.44
CA LEU A 57 16.25 -4.21 1.73
C LEU A 57 16.74 -3.49 0.47
N LYS A 58 17.46 -4.17 -0.41
CA LYS A 58 17.88 -3.60 -1.69
C LYS A 58 16.68 -3.34 -2.60
N LEU A 59 15.78 -4.33 -2.72
CA LEU A 59 14.61 -4.19 -3.58
C LEU A 59 13.64 -3.12 -3.06
N ILE A 60 13.41 -3.03 -1.75
CA ILE A 60 12.50 -2.02 -1.21
C ILE A 60 13.05 -0.61 -1.44
N ALA A 61 14.37 -0.41 -1.34
CA ALA A 61 15.01 0.86 -1.66
C ALA A 61 14.79 1.22 -3.15
N GLU A 62 14.99 0.27 -4.07
CA GLU A 62 14.71 0.47 -5.51
C GLU A 62 13.25 0.87 -5.76
N LEU A 63 12.29 0.26 -5.04
CA LEU A 63 10.87 0.60 -5.15
C LEU A 63 10.57 1.99 -4.58
N TRP A 64 11.17 2.36 -3.44
CA TRP A 64 11.00 3.69 -2.84
C TRP A 64 11.61 4.79 -3.70
N ASP A 65 12.78 4.56 -4.29
CA ASP A 65 13.44 5.50 -5.22
C ASP A 65 12.57 5.72 -6.47
N ALA A 66 11.80 4.70 -6.88
CA ALA A 66 10.82 4.79 -7.95
C ALA A 66 9.46 5.42 -7.53
N GLY A 67 9.32 5.85 -6.27
CA GLY A 67 8.10 6.47 -5.74
C GLY A 67 6.97 5.48 -5.42
N ILE A 68 7.25 4.17 -5.39
CA ILE A 68 6.26 3.14 -5.06
C ILE A 68 6.18 2.98 -3.55
N LYS A 69 4.95 2.96 -3.01
CA LYS A 69 4.70 2.76 -1.58
C LYS A 69 4.87 1.28 -1.23
N ALA A 70 6.08 0.89 -0.88
CA ALA A 70 6.43 -0.50 -0.58
C ALA A 70 6.70 -0.74 0.92
N GLU A 71 6.38 -1.94 1.42
CA GLU A 71 6.69 -2.38 2.78
C GLU A 71 7.30 -3.78 2.80
N LEU A 72 7.99 -4.13 3.89
CA LEU A 72 8.47 -5.48 4.18
C LEU A 72 8.33 -5.79 5.66
N LEU A 73 8.29 -7.08 6.03
CA LEU A 73 8.29 -7.47 7.43
C LEU A 73 9.69 -7.32 8.04
N TYR A 74 9.81 -6.57 9.12
CA TYR A 74 11.03 -6.35 9.92
C TYR A 74 11.47 -7.60 10.70
N LYS A 75 11.69 -8.71 10.00
CA LYS A 75 12.21 -9.97 10.52
C LYS A 75 13.25 -10.50 9.55
N ASN A 76 14.31 -11.11 10.05
CA ASN A 76 15.37 -11.68 9.21
C ASN A 76 14.81 -12.81 8.32
N ASN A 77 14.03 -13.72 8.91
CA ASN A 77 13.55 -14.95 8.27
C ASN A 77 12.03 -15.14 8.49
N PRO A 78 11.18 -14.32 7.85
CA PRO A 78 9.74 -14.46 7.98
C PRO A 78 9.21 -15.66 7.20
N LYS A 79 8.20 -16.35 7.73
CA LYS A 79 7.47 -17.38 6.96
C LYS A 79 6.64 -16.70 5.87
N LEU A 80 6.58 -17.30 4.68
CA LEU A 80 5.78 -16.76 3.57
C LEU A 80 4.30 -16.61 3.94
N LEU A 81 3.73 -17.62 4.62
CA LEU A 81 2.33 -17.59 5.04
C LEU A 81 2.01 -16.37 5.93
N THR A 82 2.91 -16.02 6.85
CA THR A 82 2.73 -14.85 7.72
C THR A 82 2.79 -13.54 6.94
N GLN A 83 3.61 -13.48 5.89
CA GLN A 83 3.72 -12.31 5.02
C GLN A 83 2.45 -12.13 4.17
N LEU A 84 1.94 -13.20 3.58
CA LEU A 84 0.69 -13.16 2.82
C LEU A 84 -0.50 -12.77 3.71
N HIS A 85 -0.59 -13.34 4.91
CA HIS A 85 -1.64 -12.99 5.86
C HIS A 85 -1.56 -11.53 6.32
N TYR A 86 -0.35 -10.98 6.46
CA TYR A 86 -0.17 -9.55 6.72
C TYR A 86 -0.74 -8.69 5.58
N CYS A 87 -0.49 -9.08 4.33
CA CYS A 87 -1.01 -8.37 3.16
C CYS A 87 -2.55 -8.41 3.08
N GLU A 88 -3.16 -9.58 3.33
CA GLU A 88 -4.62 -9.72 3.42
C GLU A 88 -5.21 -8.87 4.56
N ASN A 89 -4.52 -8.82 5.70
CA ASN A 89 -4.96 -8.04 6.85
C ASN A 89 -4.86 -6.53 6.63
N MET A 90 -3.81 -6.06 5.97
CA MET A 90 -3.59 -4.64 5.68
C MET A 90 -4.25 -4.18 4.36
N GLY A 91 -4.78 -5.13 3.57
CA GLY A 91 -5.40 -4.87 2.27
C GLY A 91 -4.39 -4.49 1.18
N ILE A 92 -3.13 -4.92 1.31
CA ILE A 92 -2.09 -4.62 0.31
C ILE A 92 -2.39 -5.43 -0.97
N PRO A 93 -2.46 -4.80 -2.14
CA PRO A 93 -2.94 -5.47 -3.35
C PRO A 93 -1.89 -6.39 -4.00
N LEU A 94 -0.61 -6.03 -3.90
CA LEU A 94 0.47 -6.72 -4.60
C LEU A 94 1.55 -7.22 -3.64
N VAL A 95 2.06 -8.42 -3.91
CA VAL A 95 3.19 -9.02 -3.18
C VAL A 95 4.29 -9.37 -4.17
N VAL A 96 5.48 -8.84 -3.94
CA VAL A 96 6.69 -9.17 -4.68
C VAL A 96 7.46 -10.24 -3.91
N ILE A 97 7.67 -11.41 -4.51
CA ILE A 97 8.33 -12.54 -3.89
C ILE A 97 9.73 -12.73 -4.51
N ILE A 98 10.75 -12.72 -3.65
CA ILE A 98 12.14 -12.98 -4.01
C ILE A 98 12.60 -14.30 -3.41
N GLY A 99 13.19 -15.17 -4.23
CA GLY A 99 13.88 -16.39 -3.82
C GLY A 99 15.19 -16.57 -4.60
N GLU A 100 15.95 -17.59 -4.23
CA GLU A 100 17.28 -17.88 -4.79
C GLU A 100 17.26 -18.25 -6.26
N GLN A 101 16.24 -19.00 -6.72
CA GLN A 101 16.11 -19.36 -8.13
C GLN A 101 15.78 -18.12 -8.95
N GLU A 102 14.82 -17.33 -8.47
CA GLU A 102 14.40 -16.08 -9.09
C GLU A 102 15.56 -15.09 -9.19
N LEU A 103 16.37 -15.00 -8.13
CA LEU A 103 17.55 -14.13 -8.11
C LEU A 103 18.62 -14.59 -9.13
N LYS A 104 18.85 -15.91 -9.26
CA LYS A 104 19.80 -16.46 -10.26
C LYS A 104 19.34 -16.21 -11.70
N GLU A 105 18.03 -16.26 -11.93
CA GLU A 105 17.42 -16.04 -13.25
C GLU A 105 17.16 -14.56 -13.56
N GLY A 106 17.38 -13.66 -12.59
CA GLY A 106 17.10 -12.22 -12.75
C GLY A 106 15.61 -11.88 -12.84
N VAL A 107 14.75 -12.79 -12.40
CA VAL A 107 13.30 -12.64 -12.38
C VAL A 107 12.79 -12.43 -10.97
N ILE A 108 11.58 -11.90 -10.86
CA ILE A 108 10.87 -11.64 -9.61
C ILE A 108 9.43 -12.08 -9.80
N LYS A 109 8.85 -12.72 -8.80
CA LYS A 109 7.44 -13.14 -8.84
C LYS A 109 6.56 -12.04 -8.26
N LEU A 110 5.62 -11.56 -9.05
CA LEU A 110 4.60 -10.63 -8.61
C LEU A 110 3.29 -11.38 -8.44
N ARG A 111 2.75 -11.34 -7.23
CA ARG A 111 1.51 -12.00 -6.83
C ARG A 111 0.44 -10.97 -6.52
N SER A 112 -0.74 -11.14 -7.08
CA SER A 112 -1.94 -10.40 -6.66
C SER A 112 -2.53 -11.05 -5.41
N VAL A 113 -2.84 -10.26 -4.38
CA VAL A 113 -3.46 -10.78 -3.14
C VAL A 113 -4.91 -11.16 -3.38
N ALA A 114 -5.61 -10.40 -4.22
CA ALA A 114 -7.01 -10.65 -4.54
C ALA A 114 -7.20 -11.87 -5.45
N SER A 115 -6.50 -11.94 -6.59
CA SER A 115 -6.66 -13.04 -7.56
C SER A 115 -5.81 -14.27 -7.23
N ARG A 116 -4.82 -14.13 -6.35
CA ARG A 116 -3.80 -15.16 -6.03
C ARG A 116 -2.96 -15.61 -7.21
N GLU A 117 -3.05 -14.93 -8.35
CA GLU A 117 -2.25 -15.21 -9.53
C GLU A 117 -0.82 -14.72 -9.33
N GLU A 118 0.14 -15.52 -9.82
CA GLU A 118 1.57 -15.23 -9.75
C GLU A 118 2.12 -15.09 -11.17
N VAL A 119 2.84 -14.00 -11.43
CA VAL A 119 3.48 -13.73 -12.72
C VAL A 119 4.97 -13.51 -12.49
N ALA A 120 5.81 -14.19 -13.27
CA ALA A 120 7.25 -13.95 -13.27
C ALA A 120 7.58 -12.77 -14.19
N ILE A 121 8.28 -11.78 -13.66
CA ILE A 121 8.64 -10.55 -14.37
C ILE A 121 10.15 -10.36 -14.22
N LYS A 122 10.81 -9.89 -15.28
CA LYS A 122 12.22 -9.48 -15.19
C LYS A 122 12.35 -8.29 -14.25
N ARG A 123 13.42 -8.26 -13.45
CA ARG A 123 13.65 -7.18 -12.46
C ARG A 123 13.59 -5.77 -13.06
N GLU A 124 14.08 -5.62 -14.28
CA GLU A 124 14.09 -4.34 -15.04
C GLU A 124 12.68 -3.80 -15.29
N ASN A 125 11.69 -4.67 -15.49
CA ASN A 125 10.31 -4.29 -15.82
C ASN A 125 9.40 -4.21 -14.59
N LEU A 126 9.93 -4.48 -13.40
CA LEU A 126 9.14 -4.59 -12.17
C LEU A 126 8.36 -3.31 -11.86
N VAL A 127 9.03 -2.16 -11.92
CA VAL A 127 8.43 -0.85 -11.61
C VAL A 127 7.29 -0.52 -12.57
N ALA A 128 7.52 -0.73 -13.87
CA ALA A 128 6.52 -0.46 -14.91
C ALA A 128 5.28 -1.35 -14.76
N GLU A 129 5.48 -2.64 -14.47
CA GLU A 129 4.36 -3.57 -14.29
C GLU A 129 3.57 -3.27 -13.01
N ILE A 130 4.24 -2.91 -11.90
CA ILE A 130 3.56 -2.48 -10.68
C ILE A 130 2.70 -1.24 -10.95
N GLN A 131 3.26 -0.22 -11.60
CA GLN A 131 2.53 1.00 -11.92
C GLN A 131 1.32 0.73 -12.82
N LYS A 132 1.49 -0.13 -13.84
CA LYS A 132 0.39 -0.54 -14.72
C LYS A 132 -0.75 -1.20 -13.94
N ARG A 133 -0.45 -2.19 -13.09
CA ARG A 133 -1.47 -2.91 -12.31
C ARG A 133 -2.16 -2.02 -11.28
N LEU A 134 -1.45 -1.07 -10.71
CA LEU A 134 -2.02 -0.08 -9.79
C LEU A 134 -2.92 0.94 -10.48
N PHE A 135 -2.73 1.19 -11.79
CA PHE A 135 -3.59 2.06 -12.58
C PHE A 135 -4.86 1.35 -13.08
N GLU A 136 -4.78 0.03 -13.30
CA GLU A 136 -5.89 -0.81 -13.76
C GLU A 136 -6.81 -1.27 -12.62
N SER A 137 -6.36 -1.16 -11.36
CA SER A 137 -7.11 -1.54 -10.14
C SER A 137 -7.81 -0.35 -9.50
#